data_AF-A0A1V5NGK0-F1
#
_entry.id   AF-A0A1V5NGK0-F1
#
_cell.length_a   1.000
_cell.length_b   1.000
_cell.length_c   1.000
_cell.angle_alpha   90.00
_cell.angle_beta   90.00
_cell.angle_gamma   90.00
#
_symmetry.space_group_name_H-M   'P 1'
#
loop_
_entity.id
_entity.type
_entity.pdbx_description
1 polymer ?
#
loop_
_entity_poly.entity_id
_entity_poly.type
_entity_poly.pdbx_seq_one_letter_code
_entity_poly.pdbx_strand_id
1 'polypeptide(L)'
;MLARKVHKLRELYDSSYALLQPKRIAWPLIIAVISWGFEAIAFYLVFQAFDLNGSVMAAVFIYSFSTIVGAVSMLPGGLGMTEGLIAGLMKMLEIDTAVAALSTVIIRLATLWFAVVIGLAFLLMAEKRFGANVTDLMLEQEV
;
A
#
# COMPACT_ATOMS: atom_id res chain seq x y z
N MET A 1 -28.31 -10.82 27.17
CA MET A 1 -27.58 -9.97 26.20
C MET A 1 -26.21 -9.48 26.71
N LEU A 2 -26.07 -9.08 27.99
CA LEU A 2 -24.82 -8.51 28.53
C LEU A 2 -23.62 -9.48 28.53
N ALA A 3 -23.80 -10.75 28.90
CA ALA A 3 -22.72 -11.74 28.97
C ALA A 3 -22.01 -11.99 27.60
N ARG A 4 -22.76 -11.92 26.49
CA ARG A 4 -22.23 -12.14 25.13
C ARG A 4 -21.37 -10.97 24.64
N LYS A 5 -21.67 -9.74 25.09
CA LYS A 5 -20.87 -8.54 24.77
C LYS A 5 -19.56 -8.53 25.55
N VAL A 6 -19.57 -8.94 26.82
CA VAL A 6 -18.37 -9.03 27.66
C VAL A 6 -17.38 -10.05 27.12
N HIS A 7 -17.87 -11.20 26.64
CA HIS A 7 -17.00 -12.22 26.03
C HIS A 7 -16.31 -11.72 24.75
N LYS A 8 -17.06 -11.09 23.84
CA LYS A 8 -16.49 -10.48 22.61
C LYS A 8 -15.47 -9.38 22.92
N LEU A 9 -15.72 -8.54 23.91
CA LEU A 9 -14.77 -7.50 24.32
C LEU A 9 -13.48 -8.09 24.88
N ARG A 10 -13.57 -9.25 25.55
CA ARG A 10 -12.42 -9.96 26.10
C ARG A 10 -11.60 -10.66 25.00
N GLU A 11 -12.27 -11.27 24.02
CA GLU A 11 -11.59 -11.79 22.81
C GLU A 11 -10.90 -10.68 22.01
N LEU A 12 -11.55 -9.53 21.83
CA LEU A 12 -10.98 -8.33 21.22
C LEU A 12 -9.76 -7.82 22.00
N TYR A 13 -9.86 -7.79 23.33
CA TYR A 13 -8.78 -7.35 24.21
C TYR A 13 -7.60 -8.32 24.19
N ASP A 14 -7.83 -9.63 24.34
CA ASP A 14 -6.79 -10.66 24.35
C ASP A 14 -6.09 -10.73 22.99
N SER A 15 -6.84 -10.61 21.89
CA SER A 15 -6.28 -10.57 20.53
C SER A 15 -5.50 -9.27 20.28
N SER A 16 -6.04 -8.12 20.67
CA SER A 16 -5.34 -6.82 20.56
C SER A 16 -4.08 -6.80 21.42
N TYR A 17 -4.13 -7.36 22.63
CA TYR A 17 -2.98 -7.47 23.52
C TYR A 17 -1.93 -8.41 22.94
N ALA A 18 -2.34 -9.55 22.37
CA ALA A 18 -1.43 -10.47 21.70
C ALA A 18 -0.80 -9.87 20.43
N LEU A 19 -1.47 -8.97 19.72
CA LEU A 19 -0.94 -8.26 18.55
C LEU A 19 -0.08 -7.05 18.93
N LEU A 20 -0.45 -6.33 19.99
CA LEU A 20 0.20 -5.11 20.46
C LEU A 20 1.36 -5.35 21.42
N GLN A 21 1.73 -6.61 21.67
CA GLN A 21 2.95 -6.91 22.42
C GLN A 21 4.16 -6.27 21.71
N PRO A 22 5.00 -5.50 22.40
CA PRO A 22 6.09 -4.74 21.78
C PRO A 22 7.08 -5.63 21.01
N LYS A 23 7.27 -6.88 21.46
CA LYS A 23 8.08 -7.88 20.73
C LYS A 23 7.46 -8.32 19.40
N ARG A 24 6.14 -8.32 19.29
CA ARG A 24 5.40 -8.76 18.09
C ARG A 24 5.18 -7.63 17.09
N ILE A 25 5.14 -6.37 17.53
CA ILE A 25 5.10 -5.20 16.63
C ILE A 25 6.49 -4.88 16.04
N ALA A 26 7.57 -5.11 16.79
CA ALA A 26 8.91 -4.72 16.37
C ALA A 26 9.29 -5.28 14.98
N TRP A 27 8.99 -6.56 14.73
CA TRP A 27 9.27 -7.21 13.45
C TRP A 27 8.50 -6.62 12.27
N PRO A 28 7.15 -6.56 12.29
CA PRO A 28 6.36 -5.88 11.27
C PRO A 28 6.78 -4.42 11.05
N LEU A 29 7.11 -3.70 12.12
CA LEU A 29 7.54 -2.30 12.03
C LEU A 29 8.87 -2.18 11.26
N ILE A 30 9.85 -3.02 11.55
CA ILE A 30 11.14 -3.02 10.84
C ILE A 30 10.92 -3.35 9.35
N ILE A 31 10.11 -4.36 9.06
CA ILE A 31 9.78 -4.75 7.68
C ILE A 31 9.09 -3.59 6.95
N ALA A 32 8.13 -2.93 7.60
CA ALA A 32 7.43 -1.78 7.05
C ALA A 32 8.39 -0.61 6.75
N VAL A 33 9.25 -0.24 7.70
CA VAL A 33 10.24 0.83 7.53
C VAL A 33 11.19 0.53 6.36
N ILE A 34 11.68 -0.70 6.26
CA ILE A 34 12.57 -1.12 5.17
C ILE A 34 11.82 -1.07 3.82
N SER A 35 10.59 -1.58 3.77
CA SER A 35 9.77 -1.57 2.56
C SER A 35 9.50 -0.15 2.06
N TRP A 36 9.08 0.75 2.94
CA TRP A 36 8.80 2.14 2.60
C TRP A 36 10.08 2.90 2.24
N GLY A 37 11.20 2.55 2.87
CA GLY A 37 12.52 3.06 2.51
C GLY A 37 12.90 2.70 1.08
N PHE A 38 12.67 1.46 0.65
CA PHE A 38 12.92 1.06 -0.74
C PHE A 38 12.06 1.81 -1.74
N GLU A 39 10.79 2.08 -1.42
CA GLU A 39 9.92 2.88 -2.29
C GLU A 39 10.43 4.32 -2.43
N ALA A 40 10.88 4.94 -1.33
CA ALA A 40 11.45 6.29 -1.36
C ALA A 40 12.76 6.34 -2.18
N ILE A 41 13.60 5.30 -2.08
CA ILE A 41 14.81 5.16 -2.91
C ILE A 41 14.44 4.97 -4.39
N ALA A 42 13.44 4.14 -4.69
CA ALA A 42 12.95 3.96 -6.05
C ALA A 42 12.45 5.28 -6.65
N PHE A 43 11.71 6.08 -5.87
CA PHE A 43 11.27 7.40 -6.29
C PHE A 43 12.45 8.36 -6.53
N TYR A 44 13.50 8.30 -5.70
CA TYR A 44 14.73 9.06 -5.94
C TYR A 44 15.44 8.65 -7.23
N LEU A 45 15.50 7.35 -7.57
CA LEU A 45 16.08 6.89 -8.83
C LEU A 45 15.29 7.41 -10.05
N VAL A 46 13.95 7.48 -9.94
CA VAL A 46 13.10 8.10 -10.96
C VAL A 46 13.41 9.59 -11.08
N PHE A 47 13.57 10.29 -9.96
CA PHE A 47 14.00 11.70 -9.91
C PHE A 47 15.33 11.93 -10.64
N GLN A 48 16.31 11.05 -10.40
CA GLN A 48 17.63 11.10 -11.04
C GLN A 48 17.55 10.79 -12.55
N ALA A 49 16.65 9.90 -12.97
CA ALA A 49 16.46 9.56 -14.37
C ALA A 49 15.98 10.75 -15.23
N PHE A 50 15.37 11.76 -14.61
CA PHE A 50 14.95 13.00 -15.27
C PHE A 50 16.00 14.13 -15.17
N ASP A 51 17.23 13.81 -14.75
CA ASP A 51 18.34 14.75 -14.58
C ASP A 51 18.01 15.96 -13.68
N LEU A 52 17.06 15.75 -12.75
CA LEU A 52 16.70 16.75 -11.77
C LEU A 52 17.81 16.80 -10.71
N ASN A 53 18.45 17.96 -10.55
CA ASN A 53 19.43 18.25 -9.49
C ASN A 53 18.80 18.31 -8.07
N GLY A 54 17.75 17.52 -7.83
CA GLY A 54 17.08 17.43 -6.54
C GLY A 54 17.90 16.62 -5.54
N SER A 55 18.00 17.11 -4.30
CA SER A 55 18.57 16.32 -3.20
C SER A 55 17.74 15.07 -2.91
N VAL A 56 18.40 13.98 -2.52
CA VAL A 56 17.75 12.74 -2.02
C VAL A 56 16.67 13.07 -0.99
N MET A 57 16.95 14.02 -0.09
CA MET A 57 16.04 14.43 0.98
C MET A 57 14.75 15.03 0.42
N ALA A 58 14.80 15.75 -0.70
CA ALA A 58 13.62 16.31 -1.33
C ALA A 58 12.71 15.22 -1.91
N ALA A 59 13.29 14.24 -2.62
CA ALA A 59 12.55 13.12 -3.18
C ALA A 59 11.89 12.27 -2.08
N VAL A 60 12.63 11.94 -1.02
CA VAL A 60 12.13 11.19 0.14
C VAL A 60 11.01 11.97 0.85
N PHE A 61 11.17 13.28 1.02
CA PHE A 61 10.17 14.13 1.65
C PHE A 61 8.88 14.18 0.84
N ILE A 62 8.97 14.45 -0.47
CA ILE A 62 7.80 14.51 -1.37
C ILE A 62 7.06 13.19 -1.35
N TYR A 63 7.76 12.07 -1.49
CA TYR A 63 7.16 10.74 -1.48
C TYR A 63 6.49 10.45 -0.13
N SER A 64 7.21 10.59 0.97
CA SER A 64 6.70 10.24 2.30
C SER A 64 5.52 11.12 2.71
N PHE A 65 5.61 12.43 2.47
CA PHE A 65 4.53 13.36 2.79
C PHE A 65 3.28 13.07 1.95
N SER A 66 3.46 12.83 0.64
CA SER A 66 2.36 12.49 -0.25
C SER A 66 1.69 11.19 0.19
N THR A 67 2.44 10.17 0.57
CA THR A 67 1.91 8.88 1.05
C THR A 67 1.15 9.04 2.37
N ILE A 68 1.63 9.84 3.32
CA ILE A 68 0.92 10.09 4.59
C ILE A 68 -0.43 10.75 4.32
N VAL A 69 -0.45 11.82 3.53
CA VAL A 69 -1.72 12.52 3.23
C VAL A 69 -2.62 11.66 2.33
N GLY A 70 -2.03 10.86 1.44
CA GLY A 70 -2.73 9.84 0.67
C GLY A 70 -3.45 8.83 1.55
N ALA A 71 -2.78 8.32 2.59
CA ALA A 71 -3.37 7.41 3.57
C ALA A 71 -4.50 8.09 4.37
N VAL A 72 -4.31 9.36 4.77
CA VAL A 72 -5.34 10.16 5.46
C VAL A 72 -6.57 10.38 4.58
N SER A 73 -6.42 10.43 3.25
CA SER A 73 -7.56 10.59 2.33
C SER A 73 -8.52 9.40 2.28
N MET A 74 -8.09 8.21 2.78
CA MET A 74 -8.85 6.95 2.73
C MET A 74 -9.35 6.56 1.32
N LEU A 75 -8.82 7.17 0.26
CA LEU A 75 -9.13 6.78 -1.10
C LEU A 75 -8.49 5.41 -1.40
N PRO A 76 -9.19 4.52 -2.12
CA PRO A 76 -8.64 3.21 -2.49
C PRO A 76 -7.32 3.42 -3.25
N GLY A 77 -6.20 2.97 -2.67
CA GLY A 77 -4.86 3.14 -3.25
C GLY A 77 -4.32 4.57 -3.28
N GLY A 78 -4.94 5.52 -2.55
CA GLY A 78 -4.50 6.93 -2.50
C GLY A 78 -4.48 7.63 -3.87
N LEU A 79 -5.22 7.08 -4.86
CA LEU A 79 -5.31 7.59 -6.23
C LEU A 79 -5.89 9.03 -6.21
N GLY A 80 -5.36 9.93 -7.03
CA GLY A 80 -5.75 11.35 -7.06
C GLY A 80 -5.08 12.21 -5.98
N MET A 81 -5.18 11.86 -4.70
CA MET A 81 -4.60 12.70 -3.62
C MET A 81 -3.07 12.63 -3.59
N THR A 82 -2.49 11.43 -3.66
CA THR A 82 -1.02 11.31 -3.72
C THR A 82 -0.43 11.90 -5.00
N GLU A 83 -1.11 11.73 -6.13
CA GLU A 83 -0.69 12.28 -7.42
C GLU A 83 -0.75 13.80 -7.42
N GLY A 84 -1.83 14.36 -6.88
CA GLY A 84 -2.00 15.80 -6.71
C GLY A 84 -0.96 16.42 -5.78
N LEU A 85 -0.56 15.71 -4.72
CA LEU A 85 0.48 16.19 -3.80
C LEU A 85 1.88 16.11 -4.39
N ILE A 86 2.23 15.04 -5.09
CA ILE A 86 3.51 14.95 -5.78
C ILE A 86 3.60 16.07 -6.82
N ALA A 87 2.56 16.26 -7.63
CA ALA A 87 2.50 17.35 -8.62
C ALA A 87 2.55 18.74 -7.95
N GLY A 88 1.82 18.94 -6.85
CA GLY A 88 1.81 20.20 -6.11
C GLY A 88 3.16 20.55 -5.50
N LEU A 89 3.80 19.59 -4.84
CA LEU A 89 5.11 19.78 -4.21
C LEU A 89 6.23 19.96 -5.24
N MET A 90 6.20 19.22 -6.34
CA MET A 90 7.18 19.39 -7.43
C MET A 90 7.01 20.75 -8.12
N LYS A 91 5.77 21.23 -8.30
CA LYS A 91 5.52 22.60 -8.81
C LYS A 91 6.10 23.68 -7.88
N MET A 92 6.05 23.49 -6.57
CA MET A 92 6.69 24.41 -5.61
C MET A 92 8.21 24.42 -5.72
N LEU A 93 8.81 23.36 -6.25
CA LEU A 93 10.25 23.25 -6.53
C LEU A 93 10.60 23.68 -7.96
N GLU A 94 9.68 24.34 -8.67
CA GLU A 94 9.85 24.76 -10.08
C GLU A 94 10.13 23.61 -11.05
N ILE A 95 9.74 22.38 -10.68
CA ILE A 95 9.84 21.20 -11.54
C ILE A 95 8.59 21.12 -12.43
N ASP A 96 8.81 20.77 -13.70
CA ASP A 96 7.73 20.65 -14.68
C ASP A 96 6.68 19.60 -14.26
N THR A 97 5.41 19.94 -14.47
CA THR A 97 4.28 19.10 -14.10
C THR A 97 4.23 17.82 -14.93
N ALA A 98 4.74 17.84 -16.17
CA ALA A 98 4.87 16.63 -16.98
C ALA A 98 5.84 15.63 -16.35
N VAL A 99 6.99 16.09 -15.86
CA VAL A 99 7.98 15.26 -15.16
C VAL A 99 7.41 14.71 -13.85
N ALA A 100 6.63 15.53 -13.14
CA ALA A 100 5.95 15.10 -11.91
C ALA A 100 4.94 13.97 -12.15
N ALA A 101 4.11 14.13 -13.19
CA ALA A 101 3.13 13.13 -13.58
C ALA A 101 3.81 11.82 -14.02
N LEU A 102 4.83 11.92 -14.88
CA LEU A 102 5.59 10.75 -15.34
C LEU A 102 6.27 10.02 -14.18
N SER A 103 6.91 10.75 -13.27
CA SER A 103 7.56 10.17 -12.08
C SER A 103 6.56 9.41 -11.22
N THR A 104 5.37 9.98 -11.04
CA THR A 104 4.26 9.39 -10.28
C THR A 104 3.71 8.12 -10.93
N VAL A 105 3.52 8.14 -12.25
CA VAL A 105 3.06 6.97 -13.00
C VAL A 105 4.09 5.83 -12.91
N ILE A 106 5.37 6.13 -13.10
CA ILE A 106 6.45 5.13 -13.03
C ILE A 106 6.48 4.45 -11.65
N ILE A 107 6.49 5.24 -10.57
CA ILE A 107 6.54 4.66 -9.22
C ILE A 107 5.30 3.82 -8.91
N ARG A 108 4.12 4.27 -9.33
CA ARG A 108 2.85 3.55 -9.13
C ARG A 108 2.77 2.26 -9.93
N LEU A 109 3.31 2.25 -11.15
CA LEU A 109 3.42 1.04 -11.95
C LEU A 109 4.34 0.02 -11.27
N ALA A 110 5.47 0.49 -10.73
CA ALA A 110 6.46 -0.36 -10.08
C ALA A 110 5.99 -0.95 -8.73
N THR A 111 5.20 -0.21 -7.95
CA THR A 111 4.78 -0.66 -6.61
C THR A 111 3.38 -1.27 -6.60
N LEU A 112 2.38 -0.49 -7.04
CA LEU A 112 0.97 -0.82 -6.87
C LEU A 112 0.48 -1.76 -7.99
N TRP A 113 0.67 -1.37 -9.25
CA TRP A 113 0.18 -2.17 -10.37
C TRP A 113 0.92 -3.49 -10.52
N PHE A 114 2.22 -3.53 -10.20
CA PHE A 114 2.97 -4.78 -10.09
C PHE A 114 2.34 -5.75 -9.08
N ALA A 115 2.03 -5.28 -7.87
CA ALA A 115 1.35 -6.08 -6.86
C ALA A 115 -0.05 -6.55 -7.30
N VAL A 116 -0.81 -5.69 -7.98
CA VAL A 116 -2.12 -6.05 -8.54
C VAL A 116 -2.03 -7.16 -9.58
N VAL A 117 -1.06 -7.08 -10.52
CA VAL A 117 -0.85 -8.12 -11.54
C VAL A 117 -0.50 -9.46 -10.90
N ILE A 118 0.38 -9.46 -9.89
CA ILE A 118 0.72 -10.68 -9.14
C ILE A 118 -0.51 -11.23 -8.43
N GLY A 119 -1.27 -10.38 -7.73
CA GLY A 119 -2.49 -10.78 -7.04
C GLY A 119 -3.51 -11.42 -7.97
N LEU A 120 -3.74 -10.83 -9.14
CA LEU A 120 -4.63 -11.37 -10.16
C LEU A 120 -4.12 -12.69 -10.73
N ALA A 121 -2.82 -12.81 -11.02
CA ALA A 121 -2.23 -14.05 -11.50
C ALA A 121 -2.40 -15.20 -10.49
N PHE A 122 -2.18 -14.93 -9.20
CA PHE A 122 -2.42 -15.89 -8.13
C PHE A 122 -3.89 -16.24 -7.98
N LEU A 123 -4.80 -15.26 -8.06
CA LEU A 123 -6.23 -15.50 -7.98
C LEU A 123 -6.71 -16.43 -9.10
N LEU A 124 -6.32 -16.16 -10.35
CA LEU A 124 -6.67 -17.01 -11.50
C LEU A 124 -6.07 -18.42 -11.39
N MET A 125 -4.88 -18.55 -10.81
CA MET A 125 -4.26 -19.85 -10.57
C MET A 125 -4.95 -20.62 -9.43
N ALA A 126 -5.34 -19.91 -8.37
CA ALA A 126 -6.08 -20.47 -7.25
C ALA A 126 -7.48 -20.91 -7.68
N GLU A 127 -8.17 -20.12 -8.51
CA GLU A 127 -9.47 -20.47 -9.09
C GLU A 127 -9.36 -21.73 -9.95
N LYS A 128 -8.30 -21.89 -10.75
CA LYS A 128 -8.07 -23.14 -11.50
C LYS A 128 -7.80 -24.35 -10.60
N ARG A 129 -7.29 -24.14 -9.39
CA ARG A 129 -6.90 -25.21 -8.44
C ARG A 129 -8.00 -25.57 -7.45
N PHE A 130 -8.87 -24.62 -7.10
CA PHE A 130 -9.98 -24.77 -6.14
C PHE A 130 -11.37 -24.71 -6.78
N GLY A 131 -11.48 -24.22 -8.02
CA GLY A 131 -12.72 -24.10 -8.79
C GLY A 131 -13.30 -25.41 -9.32
N ALA A 132 -12.74 -26.57 -8.92
CA ALA A 132 -13.45 -27.85 -9.05
C ALA A 132 -14.38 -28.14 -7.85
N ASN A 133 -14.22 -27.48 -6.69
CA ASN A 133 -14.93 -27.90 -5.47
C ASN A 133 -15.98 -26.91 -4.95
N VAL A 134 -15.98 -25.63 -5.36
CA VAL A 134 -16.97 -24.66 -4.83
C VAL A 134 -18.31 -24.78 -5.54
N THR A 135 -18.31 -25.05 -6.85
CA THR A 135 -19.54 -25.29 -7.62
C THR A 135 -20.20 -26.61 -7.22
N ASP A 136 -19.41 -27.65 -6.94
CA ASP A 136 -19.93 -28.95 -6.51
C ASP A 136 -20.55 -28.88 -5.10
N LEU A 137 -19.97 -28.10 -4.18
CA LEU A 137 -20.51 -27.90 -2.82
C LEU A 137 -21.83 -27.12 -2.77
N MET A 138 -22.15 -26.34 -3.81
CA MET A 138 -23.44 -25.64 -3.90
C MET A 138 -24.55 -26.50 -4.48
N LEU A 139 -24.21 -27.49 -5.33
CA LEU A 139 -25.18 -28.43 -5.89
C LEU A 139 -25.54 -29.56 -4.90
N GLU A 140 -24.66 -29.91 -3.97
CA GLU A 140 -24.93 -30.91 -2.92
C GLU A 140 -25.85 -30.40 -1.79
N GLN A 141 -26.06 -29.09 -1.66
CA GLN A 141 -27.00 -28.52 -0.68
C GLN A 141 -28.44 -28.35 -1.21
N GLU A 142 -28.68 -28.61 -2.50
CA GLU A 142 -30.01 -28.53 -3.12
C GLU A 142 -30.66 -29.90 -3.42
N VAL A 143 -30.03 -31.03 -3.04
CA VAL A 143 -30.59 -32.40 -3.17
C VAL A 143 -30.78 -33.04 -1.79
#